data_AF-A0A2G5SRV2-F1
#
_entry.id   AF-A0A2G5SRV2-F1
#
_cell.length_a   1.000
_cell.length_b   1.000
_cell.length_c   1.000
_cell.angle_alpha   90.00
_cell.angle_beta   90.00
_cell.angle_gamma   90.00
#
_symmetry.space_group_name_H-M   'P 1'
#
loop_
_entity.id
_entity.type
_entity.pdbx_description
1 polymer ?
#
loop_
_entity_poly.entity_id
_entity_poly.type
_entity_poly.pdbx_seq_one_letter_code
_entity_poly.pdbx_strand_id
1 'polypeptide(L)'
;MHTPSIILLSTLATAFFCSKECAAKPAVVVAAAAASAAASAAAVAAAAAAANNRRRANYQQSSRDRSIRGIPDVLPEKFYGIFDLDHSENFDEYLTAKGYGWFTRKLVIFATFKKVFTRTDSKTLFDFSNLTSKKDVHYKKIELGKAFQGEGLDSTKHEITFTLKDGHLFEHHKPLEEGEAKEETFEYLFDGDFLLVRMSFNGVEARRYYKRLP
;
A
#
# COMPACT_ATOMS: atom_id res chain seq x y z
N MET A 1 -44.85 48.78 19.69
CA MET A 1 -44.88 49.91 18.72
C MET A 1 -44.79 49.32 17.31
N HIS A 2 -45.50 49.90 16.34
CA HIS A 2 -45.33 49.75 14.89
C HIS A 2 -45.27 48.35 14.24
N THR A 3 -46.45 47.91 13.81
CA THR A 3 -46.76 47.24 12.52
C THR A 3 -46.70 48.25 11.34
N PRO A 4 -47.07 47.96 10.06
CA PRO A 4 -47.16 46.70 9.25
C PRO A 4 -46.61 46.82 7.77
N SER A 5 -46.89 45.80 6.93
CA SER A 5 -47.12 45.86 5.45
C SER A 5 -45.87 46.06 4.55
N ILE A 6 -45.76 45.63 3.27
CA ILE A 6 -46.64 45.68 2.07
C ILE A 6 -45.99 44.76 0.96
N ILE A 7 -46.58 44.23 -0.12
CA ILE A 7 -47.97 43.87 -0.51
C ILE A 7 -47.97 42.75 -1.61
N LEU A 8 -49.09 42.03 -1.70
CA LEU A 8 -49.73 41.23 -2.80
C LEU A 8 -49.33 41.48 -4.29
N LEU A 9 -49.51 40.47 -5.17
CA LEU A 9 -50.45 40.54 -6.32
C LEU A 9 -50.56 39.21 -7.12
N SER A 10 -51.80 38.74 -7.29
CA SER A 10 -52.21 37.78 -8.33
C SER A 10 -52.99 38.54 -9.41
N THR A 11 -53.08 38.02 -10.64
CA THR A 11 -54.23 38.33 -11.52
C THR A 11 -54.49 37.24 -12.53
N LEU A 12 -55.76 37.08 -12.87
CA LEU A 12 -56.32 36.07 -13.77
C LEU A 12 -56.34 36.54 -15.24
N ALA A 13 -56.61 35.57 -16.11
CA ALA A 13 -56.87 35.72 -17.54
C ALA A 13 -57.90 36.78 -17.95
N THR A 14 -57.83 37.22 -19.22
CA THR A 14 -59.01 37.43 -20.08
C THR A 14 -58.58 37.23 -21.55
N ALA A 15 -59.43 36.56 -22.35
CA ALA A 15 -59.24 36.36 -23.79
C ALA A 15 -60.21 37.25 -24.59
N PHE A 16 -59.94 37.53 -25.87
CA PHE A 16 -60.97 38.06 -26.77
C PHE A 16 -60.89 37.52 -28.21
N PHE A 17 -62.08 37.32 -28.75
CA PHE A 17 -62.51 36.72 -30.03
C PHE A 17 -61.87 37.22 -31.33
N CYS A 18 -61.83 36.33 -32.34
CA CYS A 18 -62.53 36.57 -33.62
C CYS A 18 -62.92 35.23 -34.31
N SER A 19 -63.81 35.25 -35.30
CA SER A 19 -64.65 34.10 -35.72
C SER A 19 -64.54 33.71 -37.20
N LYS A 20 -64.89 32.43 -37.51
CA LYS A 20 -65.24 31.85 -38.84
C LYS A 20 -64.11 31.84 -39.90
N GLU A 21 -63.85 30.73 -40.60
CA GLU A 21 -64.70 30.14 -41.64
C GLU A 21 -64.55 28.58 -41.73
N CYS A 22 -65.30 27.94 -42.62
CA CYS A 22 -65.38 26.48 -42.82
C CYS A 22 -64.16 25.86 -43.51
N ALA A 23 -63.80 24.60 -43.17
CA ALA A 23 -63.92 23.43 -44.07
C ALA A 23 -63.14 22.16 -43.59
N ALA A 24 -63.65 21.00 -44.04
CA ALA A 24 -62.97 19.71 -44.21
C ALA A 24 -62.60 18.81 -42.99
N LYS A 25 -63.08 17.56 -43.11
CA LYS A 25 -62.84 16.33 -42.32
C LYS A 25 -61.40 15.80 -42.52
N PRO A 26 -61.00 14.66 -41.89
CA PRO A 26 -61.04 14.32 -40.47
C PRO A 26 -59.65 13.89 -39.94
N ALA A 27 -59.46 13.85 -38.62
CA ALA A 27 -58.19 13.39 -38.02
C ALA A 27 -58.14 11.86 -37.81
N VAL A 28 -57.08 11.19 -38.30
CA VAL A 28 -56.48 9.97 -37.70
C VAL A 28 -54.97 9.98 -38.00
N VAL A 29 -54.16 9.33 -37.16
CA VAL A 29 -52.72 8.97 -37.37
C VAL A 29 -51.65 10.06 -37.15
N VAL A 30 -51.53 10.63 -35.94
CA VAL A 30 -50.20 10.97 -35.34
C VAL A 30 -50.24 10.85 -33.80
N ALA A 31 -50.11 9.65 -33.23
CA ALA A 31 -49.97 9.46 -31.78
C ALA A 31 -48.93 8.39 -31.35
N ALA A 32 -48.33 7.67 -32.30
CA ALA A 32 -47.43 6.54 -32.01
C ALA A 32 -45.92 6.89 -32.06
N ALA A 33 -45.54 8.04 -32.62
CA ALA A 33 -44.13 8.36 -32.92
C ALA A 33 -43.34 8.98 -31.74
N ALA A 34 -44.00 9.74 -30.86
CA ALA A 34 -43.31 10.43 -29.76
C ALA A 34 -42.90 9.47 -28.62
N ALA A 35 -43.73 8.48 -28.31
CA ALA A 35 -43.45 7.51 -27.25
C ALA A 35 -42.30 6.54 -27.62
N SER A 36 -42.18 6.14 -28.89
CA SER A 36 -41.14 5.21 -29.35
C SER A 36 -39.74 5.86 -29.39
N ALA A 37 -39.65 7.15 -29.74
CA ALA A 37 -38.39 7.90 -29.72
C ALA A 37 -37.86 8.15 -28.29
N ALA A 38 -38.74 8.43 -27.33
CA ALA A 38 -38.36 8.54 -25.92
C ALA A 38 -37.91 7.19 -25.34
N ALA A 39 -38.60 6.11 -25.69
CA ALA A 39 -38.22 4.75 -25.29
C ALA A 39 -36.86 4.32 -25.87
N SER A 40 -36.57 4.66 -27.14
CA SER A 40 -35.27 4.35 -27.76
C SER A 40 -34.13 5.18 -27.17
N ALA A 41 -34.33 6.47 -26.89
CA ALA A 41 -33.34 7.31 -26.22
C ALA A 41 -33.01 6.81 -24.80
N ALA A 42 -34.02 6.43 -24.03
CA ALA A 42 -33.83 5.83 -22.70
C ALA A 42 -33.10 4.47 -22.76
N ALA A 43 -33.42 3.62 -23.74
CA ALA A 43 -32.74 2.35 -23.95
C ALA A 43 -31.25 2.53 -24.34
N VAL A 44 -30.94 3.51 -25.20
CA VAL A 44 -29.56 3.84 -25.58
C VAL A 44 -28.78 4.42 -24.39
N ALA A 45 -29.39 5.30 -23.58
CA ALA A 45 -28.77 5.83 -22.37
C ALA A 45 -28.51 4.72 -21.33
N ALA A 46 -29.46 3.79 -21.13
CA ALA A 46 -29.29 2.64 -20.25
C ALA A 46 -28.18 1.69 -20.74
N ALA A 47 -28.10 1.43 -22.05
CA ALA A 47 -27.03 0.63 -22.65
C ALA A 47 -25.65 1.29 -22.49
N ALA A 48 -25.56 2.61 -22.67
CA ALA A 48 -24.32 3.38 -22.44
C ALA A 48 -23.91 3.37 -20.96
N ALA A 49 -24.86 3.54 -20.03
CA ALA A 49 -24.60 3.45 -18.59
C ALA A 49 -24.15 2.04 -18.18
N ALA A 50 -24.78 0.98 -18.72
CA ALA A 50 -24.37 -0.40 -18.49
C ALA A 50 -22.97 -0.69 -19.05
N ALA A 51 -22.63 -0.20 -20.24
CA ALA A 51 -21.30 -0.31 -20.81
C ALA A 51 -20.24 0.44 -19.98
N ASN A 52 -20.56 1.62 -19.46
CA ASN A 52 -19.67 2.40 -18.60
C ASN A 52 -19.47 1.74 -17.22
N ASN A 53 -20.53 1.17 -16.63
CA ASN A 53 -20.43 0.37 -15.41
C ASN A 53 -19.62 -0.91 -15.62
N ARG A 54 -19.77 -1.60 -16.76
CA ARG A 54 -18.89 -2.74 -17.12
C ARG A 54 -17.44 -2.32 -17.28
N ARG A 55 -17.16 -1.16 -17.90
CA ARG A 55 -15.79 -0.59 -17.99
C ARG A 55 -15.23 -0.22 -16.61
N ARG A 56 -16.03 0.36 -15.72
CA ARG A 56 -15.63 0.68 -14.33
C ARG A 56 -15.37 -0.58 -13.50
N ALA A 57 -16.23 -1.60 -13.61
CA ALA A 57 -16.03 -2.89 -12.98
C ALA A 57 -14.74 -3.57 -13.47
N ASN A 58 -14.52 -3.59 -14.80
CA ASN A 58 -13.27 -4.13 -15.37
C ASN A 58 -12.04 -3.32 -14.94
N TYR A 59 -12.14 -1.99 -14.79
CA TYR A 59 -11.05 -1.17 -14.26
C TYR A 59 -10.74 -1.53 -12.80
N GLN A 60 -11.76 -1.65 -11.95
CA GLN A 60 -11.62 -2.08 -10.54
C GLN A 60 -11.13 -3.53 -10.39
N GLN A 61 -11.51 -4.42 -11.32
CA GLN A 61 -10.98 -5.77 -11.41
C GLN A 61 -9.48 -5.73 -11.80
N SER A 62 -9.12 -4.93 -12.80
CA SER A 62 -7.75 -4.80 -13.31
C SER A 62 -6.79 -4.11 -12.34
N SER A 63 -7.27 -3.21 -11.48
CA SER A 63 -6.46 -2.57 -10.44
C SER A 63 -6.23 -3.50 -9.25
N ARG A 64 -7.23 -4.33 -8.88
CA ARG A 64 -7.06 -5.44 -7.92
C ARG A 64 -6.07 -6.48 -8.45
N ASP A 65 -6.24 -6.93 -9.69
CA ASP A 65 -5.35 -7.89 -10.34
C ASP A 65 -3.92 -7.32 -10.51
N ARG A 66 -3.77 -6.04 -10.86
CA ARG A 66 -2.45 -5.36 -10.87
C ARG A 66 -1.81 -5.30 -9.47
N SER A 67 -2.60 -5.18 -8.40
CA SER A 67 -2.12 -5.26 -7.02
C SER A 67 -1.67 -6.68 -6.60
N ILE A 68 -2.09 -7.72 -7.33
CA ILE A 68 -1.71 -9.13 -7.09
C ILE A 68 -0.43 -9.51 -7.87
N ARG A 69 -0.08 -8.80 -8.95
CA ARG A 69 1.06 -9.15 -9.83
C ARG A 69 2.38 -8.44 -9.51
N GLY A 70 2.57 -7.94 -8.28
CA GLY A 70 3.70 -7.06 -7.93
C GLY A 70 4.54 -7.47 -6.72
N ILE A 71 4.07 -8.41 -5.90
CA ILE A 71 4.80 -8.93 -4.75
C ILE A 71 5.14 -10.39 -5.06
N PRO A 72 6.42 -10.79 -5.08
CA PRO A 72 6.74 -12.21 -5.08
C PRO A 72 6.40 -12.76 -3.69
N ASP A 73 5.34 -13.57 -3.59
CA ASP A 73 4.92 -14.26 -2.35
C ASP A 73 5.95 -15.29 -1.83
N VAL A 74 7.09 -15.41 -2.51
CA VAL A 74 8.18 -16.35 -2.27
C VAL A 74 9.48 -15.57 -2.21
N LEU A 75 10.25 -15.76 -1.14
CA LEU A 75 11.58 -15.15 -0.98
C LEU A 75 12.54 -15.69 -2.09
N PRO A 76 13.18 -14.82 -2.90
CA PRO A 76 14.05 -15.24 -3.99
C PRO A 76 15.24 -16.05 -3.51
N GLU A 77 15.61 -17.07 -4.28
CA GLU A 77 16.57 -18.10 -3.86
C GLU A 77 17.94 -17.54 -3.42
N LYS A 78 18.36 -16.41 -4.00
CA LYS A 78 19.57 -15.69 -3.60
C LYS A 78 19.61 -15.31 -2.11
N PHE A 79 18.47 -15.10 -1.44
CA PHE A 79 18.44 -14.71 -0.04
C PHE A 79 18.64 -15.87 0.94
N TYR A 80 18.43 -17.13 0.56
CA TYR A 80 18.67 -18.25 1.48
C TYR A 80 20.16 -18.49 1.70
N GLY A 81 20.53 -18.92 2.90
CA GLY A 81 21.91 -19.19 3.32
C GLY A 81 22.31 -18.47 4.61
N ILE A 82 23.59 -18.58 4.95
CA ILE A 82 24.22 -17.91 6.09
C ILE A 82 25.08 -16.76 5.56
N PHE A 83 24.95 -15.59 6.16
CA PHE A 83 25.65 -14.36 5.77
C PHE A 83 26.37 -13.78 6.99
N ASP A 84 27.69 -13.71 6.93
CA ASP A 84 28.54 -13.19 8.00
C ASP A 84 28.89 -11.72 7.75
N LEU A 85 28.84 -10.89 8.78
CA LEU A 85 29.22 -9.48 8.66
C LEU A 85 30.72 -9.37 8.34
N ASP A 86 31.04 -8.75 7.22
CA ASP A 86 32.41 -8.50 6.80
C ASP A 86 32.89 -7.10 7.24
N HIS A 87 32.11 -6.06 6.90
CA HIS A 87 32.41 -4.68 7.27
C HIS A 87 31.15 -3.80 7.28
N SER A 88 31.29 -2.54 7.69
CA SER A 88 30.20 -1.56 7.72
C SER A 88 30.72 -0.15 7.47
N GLU A 89 29.92 0.66 6.78
CA GLU A 89 30.19 2.05 6.45
C GLU A 89 29.21 2.97 7.18
N ASN A 90 29.73 4.08 7.74
CA ASN A 90 28.95 5.18 8.34
C ASN A 90 27.96 4.77 9.45
N PHE A 91 28.22 3.63 10.11
CA PHE A 91 27.27 3.00 11.03
C PHE A 91 27.24 3.63 12.43
N ASP A 92 28.35 4.17 12.93
CA ASP A 92 28.38 4.89 14.22
C ASP A 92 27.61 6.23 14.09
N GLU A 93 27.71 6.86 12.93
CA GLU A 93 27.04 8.09 12.54
C GLU A 93 25.52 7.87 12.44
N TYR A 94 25.08 6.78 11.79
CA TYR A 94 23.67 6.38 11.77
C TYR A 94 23.11 6.10 13.17
N LEU A 95 23.84 5.33 13.99
CA LEU A 95 23.42 5.06 15.37
C LEU A 95 23.42 6.34 16.23
N THR A 96 24.34 7.27 15.99
CA THR A 96 24.36 8.59 16.63
C THR A 96 23.14 9.42 16.21
N ALA A 97 22.80 9.44 14.92
CA ALA A 97 21.63 10.14 14.40
C ALA A 97 20.31 9.55 14.94
N LYS A 98 20.24 8.22 15.13
CA LYS A 98 19.14 7.52 15.82
C LYS A 98 19.04 7.83 17.32
N GLY A 99 20.06 8.45 17.91
CA GLY A 99 20.08 8.83 19.33
C GLY A 99 20.65 7.79 20.30
N TYR A 100 21.32 6.73 19.82
CA TYR A 100 21.92 5.73 20.71
C TYR A 100 23.13 6.30 21.48
N GLY A 101 23.21 6.00 22.77
CA GLY A 101 24.31 6.43 23.64
C GLY A 101 25.67 5.83 23.24
N TRP A 102 26.76 6.58 23.44
CA TRP A 102 28.12 6.21 22.99
C TRP A 102 28.54 4.78 23.34
N PHE A 103 28.24 4.33 24.57
CA PHE A 103 28.57 2.98 25.02
C PHE A 103 27.78 1.90 24.26
N THR A 104 26.46 2.07 24.11
CA THR A 104 25.59 1.20 23.31
C THR A 104 26.11 1.11 21.86
N ARG A 105 26.47 2.24 21.25
CA ARG A 105 26.99 2.25 19.87
C ARG A 105 28.27 1.44 19.73
N LYS A 106 29.26 1.63 20.61
CA LYS A 106 30.51 0.85 20.55
C LYS A 106 30.26 -0.65 20.77
N LEU A 107 29.37 -1.03 21.68
CA LEU A 107 28.99 -2.43 21.86
C LEU A 107 28.33 -3.05 20.62
N VAL A 108 27.46 -2.31 19.91
CA VAL A 108 26.80 -2.78 18.68
C VAL A 108 27.76 -2.80 17.49
N ILE A 109 28.71 -1.87 17.42
CA ILE A 109 29.76 -1.85 16.36
C ILE A 109 30.72 -3.04 16.50
N PHE A 110 31.13 -3.39 17.73
CA PHE A 110 32.05 -4.52 17.98
C PHE A 110 31.35 -5.88 18.09
N ALA A 111 30.01 -5.94 18.04
CA ALA A 111 29.30 -7.21 18.00
C ALA A 111 29.40 -7.85 16.60
N THR A 112 29.58 -9.16 16.57
CA THR A 112 29.44 -9.94 15.33
C THR A 112 27.98 -10.10 14.99
N PHE A 113 27.65 -10.20 13.70
CA PHE A 113 26.28 -10.44 13.22
C PHE A 113 26.32 -11.46 12.10
N LYS A 114 25.61 -12.59 12.27
CA LYS A 114 25.35 -13.55 11.20
C LYS A 114 23.86 -13.59 10.92
N LYS A 115 23.46 -13.33 9.69
CA LYS A 115 22.07 -13.45 9.25
C LYS A 115 21.86 -14.78 8.56
N VAL A 116 20.84 -15.51 8.94
CA VAL A 116 20.53 -16.84 8.43
C VAL A 116 19.11 -16.84 7.89
N PHE A 117 18.96 -17.16 6.62
CA PHE A 117 17.67 -17.36 5.97
C PHE A 117 17.54 -18.83 5.58
N THR A 118 16.61 -19.54 6.20
CA THR A 118 16.37 -20.97 5.94
C THR A 118 15.00 -21.20 5.31
N ARG A 119 14.93 -22.14 4.37
CA ARG A 119 13.65 -22.61 3.81
C ARG A 119 12.88 -23.39 4.88
N THR A 120 11.56 -23.33 4.82
CA THR A 120 10.67 -24.24 5.55
C THR A 120 10.09 -25.30 4.60
N ASP A 121 9.21 -26.17 5.11
CA ASP A 121 8.45 -27.11 4.28
C ASP A 121 7.49 -26.40 3.29
N SER A 122 7.15 -25.13 3.54
CA SER A 122 6.33 -24.31 2.63
C SER A 122 7.20 -23.43 1.74
N LYS A 123 6.84 -23.33 0.46
CA LYS A 123 7.52 -22.43 -0.49
C LYS A 123 7.29 -20.95 -0.21
N THR A 124 6.19 -20.59 0.46
CA THR A 124 5.85 -19.19 0.79
C THR A 124 6.35 -18.75 2.16
N LEU A 125 6.89 -19.67 2.97
CA LEU A 125 7.33 -19.38 4.33
C LEU A 125 8.83 -19.64 4.49
N PHE A 126 9.50 -18.73 5.18
CA PHE A 126 10.91 -18.86 5.53
C PHE A 126 11.12 -18.65 7.03
N ASP A 127 12.21 -19.20 7.54
CA ASP A 127 12.71 -18.90 8.88
C ASP A 127 13.89 -17.92 8.73
N PHE A 128 13.97 -16.95 9.64
CA PHE A 128 15.07 -15.98 9.71
C PHE A 128 15.71 -16.02 11.09
N SER A 129 17.03 -15.98 11.15
CA SER A 129 17.77 -15.82 12.40
C SER A 129 18.81 -14.73 12.28
N ASN A 130 18.95 -13.93 13.34
CA ASN A 130 19.99 -12.92 13.46
C ASN A 130 20.84 -13.32 14.68
N LEU A 131 21.97 -13.96 14.41
CA LEU A 131 22.88 -14.48 15.42
C LEU A 131 23.91 -13.40 15.76
N THR A 132 24.22 -13.19 17.03
CA THR A 132 25.21 -12.18 17.46
C THR A 132 26.12 -12.70 18.57
N SER A 133 27.22 -12.00 18.84
CA SER A 133 28.13 -12.37 19.94
C SER A 133 27.52 -12.29 21.35
N LYS A 134 26.29 -11.78 21.50
CA LYS A 134 25.60 -11.64 22.80
C LYS A 134 24.27 -12.36 22.87
N LYS A 135 23.45 -12.26 21.82
CA LYS A 135 22.08 -12.78 21.79
C LYS A 135 21.69 -13.15 20.37
N ASP A 136 21.12 -14.33 20.23
CA ASP A 136 20.55 -14.81 18.98
C ASP A 136 19.04 -14.60 19.00
N VAL A 137 18.49 -14.20 17.85
CA VAL A 137 17.06 -14.01 17.65
C VAL A 137 16.62 -14.91 16.49
N HIS A 138 15.50 -15.62 16.67
CA HIS A 138 14.97 -16.58 15.71
C HIS A 138 13.49 -16.32 15.45
N TYR A 139 13.15 -16.04 14.20
CA TYR A 139 11.79 -15.88 13.70
C TYR A 139 11.47 -17.08 12.79
N LYS A 140 10.30 -17.69 13.00
CA LYS A 140 9.90 -18.92 12.28
C LYS A 140 8.60 -18.73 11.52
N LYS A 141 8.46 -19.39 10.38
CA LYS A 141 7.27 -19.40 9.51
C LYS A 141 6.84 -17.99 9.10
N ILE A 142 7.80 -17.15 8.73
CA ILE A 142 7.59 -15.78 8.27
C ILE A 142 6.97 -15.82 6.87
N GLU A 143 5.96 -15.00 6.66
CA GLU A 143 5.30 -14.81 5.36
C GLU A 143 5.54 -13.37 4.88
N LEU A 144 5.91 -13.20 3.61
CA LEU A 144 6.14 -11.87 3.05
C LEU A 144 4.83 -11.05 3.04
N GLY A 145 4.94 -9.77 3.38
CA GLY A 145 3.80 -8.85 3.46
C GLY A 145 2.97 -8.95 4.75
N LYS A 146 3.26 -9.88 5.66
CA LYS A 146 2.52 -10.03 6.93
C LYS A 146 3.37 -9.59 8.12
N ALA A 147 2.79 -8.74 8.96
CA ALA A 147 3.34 -8.38 10.26
C ALA A 147 3.18 -9.53 11.25
N PHE A 148 4.19 -9.74 12.10
CA PHE A 148 4.13 -10.66 13.23
C PHE A 148 4.82 -10.01 14.45
N GLN A 149 4.57 -10.54 15.65
CA GLN A 149 5.28 -10.13 16.85
C GLN A 149 6.49 -11.05 17.08
N GLY A 150 7.66 -10.45 17.26
CA GLY A 150 8.90 -11.13 17.58
C GLY A 150 9.66 -10.41 18.69
N GLU A 151 10.69 -11.06 19.22
CA GLU A 151 11.58 -10.48 20.22
C GLU A 151 12.79 -9.83 19.54
N GLY A 152 13.05 -8.55 19.84
CA GLY A 152 14.19 -7.82 19.30
C GLY A 152 15.53 -8.23 19.94
N LEU A 153 16.62 -7.74 19.36
CA LEU A 153 17.97 -7.88 19.93
C LEU A 153 18.14 -7.14 21.26
N ASP A 154 17.27 -6.17 21.54
CA ASP A 154 17.12 -5.45 22.81
C ASP A 154 16.36 -6.25 23.89
N SER A 155 15.72 -7.37 23.53
CA SER A 155 14.83 -8.18 24.39
C SER A 155 13.47 -7.58 24.69
N THR A 156 13.01 -6.61 23.90
CA THR A 156 11.62 -6.15 23.93
C THR A 156 10.81 -6.77 22.79
N LYS A 157 9.49 -6.63 22.81
CA LYS A 157 8.63 -7.07 21.70
C LYS A 157 8.57 -6.04 20.58
N HIS A 158 8.76 -6.49 19.35
CA HIS A 158 8.67 -5.68 18.15
C HIS A 158 7.60 -6.26 17.21
N GLU A 159 6.84 -5.37 16.57
CA GLU A 159 6.04 -5.68 15.39
C GLU A 159 6.98 -5.66 14.18
N ILE A 160 7.17 -6.81 13.54
CA ILE A 160 8.14 -7.04 12.49
C ILE A 160 7.42 -7.42 11.20
N THR A 161 7.81 -6.79 10.09
CA THR A 161 7.25 -7.09 8.77
C THR A 161 8.37 -7.23 7.75
N PHE A 162 8.42 -8.36 7.04
CA PHE A 162 9.26 -8.53 5.87
C PHE A 162 8.43 -8.27 4.60
N THR A 163 8.88 -7.36 3.74
CA THR A 163 8.23 -7.08 2.45
C THR A 163 9.25 -7.15 1.33
N LEU A 164 8.83 -7.61 0.15
CA LEU A 164 9.71 -7.76 -1.01
C LEU A 164 9.18 -6.87 -2.13
N LYS A 165 10.00 -5.90 -2.55
CA LYS A 165 9.63 -4.89 -3.54
C LYS A 165 10.81 -4.66 -4.48
N ASP A 166 10.55 -4.68 -5.79
CA ASP A 166 11.54 -4.42 -6.84
C ASP A 166 12.83 -5.29 -6.73
N GLY A 167 12.72 -6.49 -6.15
CA GLY A 167 13.83 -7.42 -5.92
C GLY A 167 14.70 -7.15 -4.69
N HIS A 168 14.33 -6.12 -3.90
CA HIS A 168 14.92 -5.73 -2.62
C HIS A 168 14.00 -6.21 -1.49
N LEU A 169 14.56 -6.84 -0.46
CA LEU A 169 13.83 -7.28 0.73
C LEU A 169 13.92 -6.17 1.79
N PHE A 170 12.81 -5.78 2.39
CA PHE A 170 12.73 -4.80 3.45
C PHE A 170 12.27 -5.48 4.73
N GLU A 171 13.02 -5.33 5.81
CA GLU A 171 12.67 -5.77 7.16
C GLU A 171 12.38 -4.53 7.99
N HIS A 172 11.11 -4.34 8.36
CA HIS A 172 10.67 -3.23 9.19
C HIS A 172 10.47 -3.71 10.63
N HIS A 173 11.05 -3.01 11.60
CA HIS A 173 10.90 -3.26 13.04
C HIS A 173 10.27 -2.05 13.70
N LYS A 174 9.20 -2.29 14.46
CA LYS A 174 8.52 -1.28 15.26
C LYS A 174 8.42 -1.79 16.71
N PRO A 175 9.20 -1.21 17.65
CA PRO A 175 9.10 -1.55 19.06
C PRO A 175 7.67 -1.34 19.59
N LEU A 176 7.16 -2.29 20.36
CA LEU A 176 5.85 -2.23 21.03
C LEU A 176 5.95 -1.79 22.49
N GLU A 177 7.16 -1.71 23.01
CA GLU A 177 7.49 -1.38 24.40
C GLU A 177 8.41 -0.15 24.42
N GLU A 178 8.36 0.65 25.49
CA GLU A 178 9.23 1.83 25.62
C GLU A 178 10.67 1.40 25.93
N GLY A 179 11.65 1.96 25.20
CA GLY A 179 13.07 1.61 25.40
C GLY A 179 14.04 2.43 24.54
N GLU A 180 15.32 2.02 24.53
CA GLU A 180 16.34 2.63 23.66
C GLU A 180 16.10 2.31 22.18
N ALA A 181 15.52 1.15 21.86
CA ALA A 181 15.19 0.78 20.48
C ALA A 181 14.26 1.81 19.82
N LYS A 182 14.38 1.93 18.50
CA LYS A 182 13.64 2.87 17.66
C LYS A 182 13.08 2.13 16.47
N GLU A 183 11.96 2.63 15.94
CA GLU A 183 11.42 2.14 14.68
C GLU A 183 12.50 2.24 13.58
N GLU A 184 12.72 1.15 12.85
CA GLU A 184 13.78 1.04 11.87
C GLU A 184 13.40 0.15 10.68
N THR A 185 14.11 0.32 9.57
CA THR A 185 13.87 -0.43 8.34
C THR A 185 15.20 -0.76 7.70
N PHE A 186 15.46 -2.05 7.55
CA PHE A 186 16.64 -2.59 6.89
C PHE A 186 16.28 -2.94 5.45
N GLU A 187 17.00 -2.38 4.49
CA GLU A 187 16.87 -2.73 3.08
C GLU A 187 17.98 -3.69 2.67
N TYR A 188 17.61 -4.87 2.22
CA TYR A 188 18.49 -5.94 1.77
C TYR A 188 18.51 -6.00 0.24
N LEU A 189 19.70 -5.79 -0.31
CA LEU A 189 20.00 -5.92 -1.73
C LEU A 189 21.33 -6.66 -1.93
N PHE A 190 21.61 -7.08 -3.15
CA PHE A 190 22.88 -7.73 -3.49
C PHE A 190 23.75 -6.75 -4.26
N ASP A 191 24.99 -6.58 -3.79
CA ASP A 191 26.02 -5.75 -4.40
C ASP A 191 27.24 -6.65 -4.67
N GLY A 192 27.35 -7.12 -5.91
CA GLY A 192 28.25 -8.23 -6.26
C GLY A 192 27.97 -9.48 -5.43
N ASP A 193 29.01 -9.99 -4.76
CA ASP A 193 28.95 -11.17 -3.89
C ASP A 193 28.43 -10.89 -2.46
N PHE A 194 28.20 -9.62 -2.12
CA PHE A 194 27.75 -9.20 -0.80
C PHE A 194 26.22 -9.10 -0.72
N LEU A 195 25.67 -9.57 0.40
CA LEU A 195 24.36 -9.11 0.87
C LEU A 195 24.57 -7.77 1.58
N LEU A 196 24.18 -6.69 0.90
CA LEU A 196 24.21 -5.33 1.44
C LEU A 196 22.93 -5.07 2.23
N VAL A 197 23.09 -4.63 3.48
CA VAL A 197 22.02 -4.08 4.31
C VAL A 197 22.20 -2.57 4.39
N ARG A 198 21.31 -1.83 3.74
CA ARG A 198 21.23 -0.36 3.78
C ARG A 198 20.22 0.08 4.84
N MET A 199 20.58 1.12 5.58
CA MET A 199 19.74 1.75 6.60
C MET A 199 19.84 3.27 6.42
N SER A 200 18.77 4.01 6.65
CA SER A 200 18.81 5.48 6.60
C SER A 200 17.95 6.11 7.68
N PHE A 201 18.41 7.24 8.22
CA PHE A 201 17.69 8.04 9.20
C PHE A 201 18.14 9.50 9.15
N ASN A 202 17.20 10.45 9.08
CA ASN A 202 17.46 11.90 9.05
C ASN A 202 18.56 12.33 8.05
N GLY A 203 18.60 11.70 6.86
CA GLY A 203 19.58 11.97 5.82
C GLY A 203 20.94 11.27 6.00
N VAL A 204 21.17 10.58 7.12
CA VAL A 204 22.36 9.73 7.33
C VAL A 204 22.06 8.33 6.82
N GLU A 205 22.81 7.88 5.81
CA GLU A 205 22.78 6.49 5.31
C GLU A 205 23.94 5.70 5.93
N ALA A 206 23.68 4.45 6.32
CA ALA A 206 24.70 3.49 6.72
C ALA A 206 24.52 2.18 5.95
N ARG A 207 25.65 1.48 5.75
CA ARG A 207 25.72 0.24 4.97
C ARG A 207 26.43 -0.84 5.77
N ARG A 208 25.94 -2.07 5.69
CA ARG A 208 26.56 -3.24 6.31
C ARG A 208 26.68 -4.33 5.26
N TYR A 209 27.89 -4.78 5.01
CA TYR A 209 28.20 -5.73 3.95
C TYR A 209 28.41 -7.10 4.56
N TYR A 210 27.62 -8.08 4.10
CA TYR A 210 27.69 -9.46 4.60
C TYR A 210 28.14 -10.41 3.49
N LYS A 211 29.14 -11.25 3.78
CA LYS A 211 29.60 -12.32 2.89
C LYS A 211 28.79 -13.59 3.13
N ARG A 212 28.38 -14.26 2.07
CA ARG A 212 27.80 -15.60 2.15
C ARG A 212 28.86 -16.57 2.67
N LEU A 213 28.52 -17.37 3.68
CA LEU A 213 29.33 -18.52 4.09
C LEU A 213 29.02 -19.73 3.20
N PRO A 214 30.03 -20.57 2.89
CA PRO A 214 29.88 -21.78 2.07
C PRO A 214 29.02 -22.86 2.75
#